data_AF-A0A502GXC1-F1
#
_entry.id   AF-A0A502GXC1-F1
#
_cell.length_a   1.000
_cell.length_b   1.000
_cell.length_c   1.000
_cell.angle_alpha   90.00
_cell.angle_beta   90.00
_cell.angle_gamma   90.00
#
_symmetry.space_group_name_H-M   'P 1'
#
loop_
_entity.id
_entity.type
_entity.pdbx_description
1 polymer ?
#
loop_
_entity_poly.entity_id
_entity_poly.type
_entity_poly.pdbx_seq_one_letter_code
_entity_poly.pdbx_strand_id
1 'polypeptide(L)'
;MLILYCKDCRFSLLSKRLPPDSSFLLSLLFNSPMTLPPDFDAQTFWDDAPYAQKSYTEPAPTDELIARVEADLGYRLPAFYVALMRVRNGGVPVNTSFPTTEPTSWADDHIAITAICGIGYEKSISLCGDQGSQFMQEEWGYPAIGVVVADCPSAGHDLVMLDYRACGPQGEPAVVHIDQEDDYRITPLAPNFEAFVRGLLPEAGSDEANATYDDFTVL
;
A
#
# COMPACT_ATOMS: atom_id res chain seq x y z
N MET A 1 -4.08 -34.80 -0.93
CA MET A 1 -5.27 -34.86 -0.07
C MET A 1 -5.02 -33.92 1.10
N LEU A 2 -5.44 -32.66 0.96
CA LEU A 2 -5.28 -31.67 2.03
C LEU A 2 -6.53 -31.76 2.92
N ILE A 3 -6.35 -32.13 4.17
CA ILE A 3 -7.45 -32.24 5.14
C ILE A 3 -7.48 -30.92 5.91
N LEU A 4 -8.42 -30.03 5.59
CA LEU A 4 -8.71 -28.85 6.39
C LEU A 4 -9.71 -29.25 7.48
N TYR A 5 -9.27 -29.24 8.73
CA TYR A 5 -10.15 -29.43 9.89
C TYR A 5 -10.80 -28.09 10.25
N CYS A 6 -12.10 -27.95 9.97
CA CYS A 6 -12.95 -26.92 10.56
C CYS A 6 -13.77 -27.56 11.69
N LYS A 7 -13.68 -27.03 12.91
CA LYS A 7 -14.17 -27.72 14.12
C LYS A 7 -15.67 -27.63 14.37
N ASP A 8 -16.46 -26.82 13.66
CA ASP A 8 -17.87 -26.62 14.02
C ASP A 8 -18.81 -26.31 12.85
N CYS A 9 -18.97 -27.23 11.89
CA CYS A 9 -20.16 -27.22 11.03
C CYS A 9 -20.48 -28.62 10.47
N ARG A 10 -21.65 -29.15 10.83
CA ARG A 10 -22.24 -30.35 10.22
C ARG A 10 -22.56 -30.06 8.75
N PHE A 11 -21.69 -30.46 7.83
CA PHE A 11 -22.05 -30.61 6.42
C PHE A 11 -21.74 -32.04 5.95
N SER A 12 -22.76 -32.64 5.33
CA SER A 12 -22.77 -33.97 4.73
C SER A 12 -21.55 -34.21 3.83
N LEU A 13 -20.85 -35.32 4.10
CA LEU A 13 -19.80 -35.89 3.26
C LEU A 13 -20.33 -36.24 1.86
N LEU A 14 -20.20 -35.33 0.90
CA LEU A 14 -20.06 -35.68 -0.50
C LEU A 14 -18.60 -35.47 -0.90
N SER A 15 -17.82 -36.55 -0.77
CA SER A 15 -16.50 -36.70 -1.41
C SER A 15 -16.69 -36.71 -2.93
N LYS A 16 -16.91 -35.55 -3.54
CA LYS A 16 -16.68 -35.40 -4.98
C LYS A 16 -15.18 -35.27 -5.15
N ARG A 17 -14.55 -36.35 -5.64
CA ARG A 17 -13.15 -36.33 -6.07
C ARG A 17 -12.98 -35.15 -7.02
N LEU A 18 -12.08 -34.21 -6.70
CA LEU A 18 -11.65 -33.24 -7.70
C LEU A 18 -11.05 -34.01 -8.89
N PRO A 19 -11.34 -33.57 -10.13
CA PRO A 19 -10.73 -34.17 -11.30
C PRO A 19 -9.18 -34.07 -11.21
N PRO A 20 -8.45 -35.05 -11.74
CA PRO A 20 -6.99 -35.14 -11.61
C PRO A 20 -6.22 -33.91 -12.14
N ASP A 21 -6.85 -33.09 -12.98
CA ASP A 21 -6.28 -31.85 -13.56
C ASP A 21 -6.66 -30.56 -12.81
N SER A 22 -7.05 -30.68 -11.54
CA SER A 22 -7.38 -29.51 -10.70
C SER A 22 -6.18 -28.63 -10.34
N SER A 23 -4.94 -29.07 -10.64
CA SER A 23 -3.75 -28.21 -10.59
C SER A 23 -3.82 -27.05 -11.57
N PHE A 24 -4.46 -27.24 -12.74
CA PHE A 24 -4.60 -26.21 -13.77
C PHE A 24 -5.64 -25.15 -13.41
N LEU A 25 -6.73 -25.59 -12.76
CA LEU A 25 -7.75 -24.68 -12.23
C LEU A 25 -7.26 -23.94 -10.98
N LEU A 26 -6.48 -24.58 -10.11
CA LEU A 26 -5.77 -23.87 -9.04
C LEU A 26 -4.76 -22.88 -9.64
N SER A 27 -3.94 -23.27 -10.62
CA SER A 27 -2.96 -22.35 -11.21
C SER A 27 -3.63 -21.17 -11.92
N LEU A 28 -4.81 -21.34 -12.52
CA LEU A 28 -5.55 -20.22 -13.14
C LEU A 28 -6.21 -19.29 -12.10
N LEU A 29 -6.61 -19.83 -10.94
CA LEU A 29 -7.12 -19.03 -9.81
C LEU A 29 -6.00 -18.32 -9.05
N PHE A 30 -4.77 -18.87 -9.05
CA PHE A 30 -3.58 -18.27 -8.44
C PHE A 30 -2.73 -17.41 -9.41
N ASN A 31 -2.84 -17.61 -10.74
CA ASN A 31 -2.19 -16.83 -11.81
C ASN A 31 -3.21 -16.06 -12.66
N SER A 32 -4.27 -15.51 -12.06
CA SER A 32 -4.93 -14.39 -12.74
C SER A 32 -3.87 -13.29 -12.90
N PRO A 33 -3.67 -12.74 -14.12
CA PRO A 33 -2.66 -11.72 -14.32
C PRO A 33 -3.00 -10.56 -13.37
N MET A 34 -2.04 -10.19 -12.53
CA MET A 34 -2.17 -9.04 -11.63
C MET A 34 -2.20 -7.79 -12.51
N THR A 35 -3.39 -7.43 -12.98
CA THR A 35 -3.64 -6.27 -13.82
C THR A 35 -4.43 -5.26 -13.03
N LEU A 36 -4.07 -3.99 -13.19
CA LEU A 36 -4.86 -2.90 -12.63
C LEU A 36 -6.28 -2.90 -13.24
N PRO A 37 -7.28 -2.47 -12.46
CA PRO A 37 -8.62 -2.24 -12.97
C PRO A 37 -8.59 -1.33 -14.21
N PRO A 38 -9.38 -1.60 -15.27
CA PRO A 38 -9.32 -0.82 -16.52
C PRO A 38 -9.66 0.66 -16.37
N ASP A 39 -10.35 1.03 -15.29
CA ASP A 39 -10.73 2.41 -14.95
C ASP A 39 -9.66 3.15 -14.14
N PHE A 40 -8.58 2.48 -13.75
CA PHE A 40 -7.47 3.10 -13.03
C PHE A 40 -6.35 3.50 -14.00
N ASP A 41 -6.12 4.81 -14.12
CA ASP A 41 -5.04 5.35 -14.95
C ASP A 41 -3.73 5.50 -14.15
N ALA A 42 -2.89 4.47 -14.22
CA ALA A 42 -1.60 4.48 -13.55
C ALA A 42 -0.56 5.41 -14.19
N GLN A 43 -0.79 5.92 -15.41
CA GLN A 43 0.19 6.81 -16.07
C GLN A 43 0.13 8.22 -15.50
N THR A 44 -1.07 8.71 -15.18
CA THR A 44 -1.30 10.05 -14.62
C THR A 44 -1.25 10.10 -13.09
N PHE A 45 -1.13 8.94 -12.44
CA PHE A 45 -1.10 8.83 -10.99
C PHE A 45 0.18 9.37 -10.33
N TRP A 46 1.30 9.34 -11.05
CA TRP A 46 2.62 9.63 -10.47
C TRP A 46 3.16 11.01 -10.84
N ASP A 47 3.85 11.66 -9.91
CA ASP A 47 4.70 12.81 -10.18
C ASP A 47 5.98 12.35 -10.90
N ASP A 48 6.22 12.94 -12.08
CA ASP A 48 7.37 12.68 -12.94
C ASP A 48 8.56 13.60 -12.67
N ALA A 49 8.54 14.37 -11.58
CA ALA A 49 9.67 15.19 -11.19
C ALA A 49 10.97 14.35 -11.11
N PRO A 50 12.08 14.81 -11.73
CA PRO A 50 13.31 14.01 -11.78
C PRO A 50 13.87 13.59 -10.41
N TYR A 51 13.58 14.38 -9.37
CA TYR A 51 13.99 14.03 -8.01
C TYR A 51 13.20 12.81 -7.50
N ALA A 52 11.89 12.75 -7.73
CA ALA A 52 11.02 11.67 -7.29
C ALA A 52 11.45 10.33 -7.89
N GLN A 53 11.69 10.32 -9.21
CA GLN A 53 12.17 9.15 -9.93
C GLN A 53 13.53 8.65 -9.41
N LYS A 54 14.47 9.58 -9.15
CA LYS A 54 15.80 9.22 -8.66
C LYS A 54 15.74 8.64 -7.25
N SER A 55 14.94 9.23 -6.37
CA SER A 55 14.92 8.92 -4.94
C SER A 55 14.08 7.69 -4.61
N TYR A 56 12.97 7.47 -5.32
CA TYR A 56 11.94 6.52 -4.87
C TYR A 56 11.60 5.42 -5.88
N THR A 57 12.02 5.54 -7.15
CA THR A 57 11.67 4.56 -8.17
C THR A 57 12.81 3.58 -8.44
N GLU A 58 12.45 2.29 -8.45
CA GLU A 58 13.31 1.17 -8.84
C GLU A 58 12.88 0.57 -10.19
N PRO A 59 13.67 -0.33 -10.80
CA PRO A 59 13.20 -1.14 -11.92
C PRO A 59 11.91 -1.89 -11.57
N ALA A 60 11.04 -2.10 -12.58
CA ALA A 60 9.82 -2.88 -12.40
C ALA A 60 10.15 -4.28 -11.83
N PRO A 61 9.43 -4.74 -10.80
CA PRO A 61 9.79 -5.94 -10.09
C PRO A 61 9.45 -7.19 -10.92
N THR A 62 10.37 -8.17 -10.90
CA THR A 62 10.11 -9.49 -11.47
C THR A 62 9.36 -10.37 -10.48
N ASP A 63 8.80 -11.47 -10.96
CA ASP A 63 8.08 -12.45 -10.12
C ASP A 63 9.00 -13.04 -9.04
N GLU A 64 10.27 -13.27 -9.38
CA GLU A 64 11.29 -13.75 -8.44
C GLU A 64 11.61 -12.71 -7.37
N LEU A 65 11.69 -11.43 -7.74
CA LEU A 65 11.92 -10.34 -6.78
C LEU A 65 10.72 -10.23 -5.81
N ILE A 66 9.50 -10.26 -6.33
CA ILE A 66 8.27 -10.21 -5.52
C ILE A 66 8.24 -11.39 -4.55
N ALA A 67 8.43 -12.61 -5.03
CA ALA A 67 8.41 -13.81 -4.18
C ALA A 67 9.47 -13.76 -3.08
N ARG A 68 10.65 -13.19 -3.37
CA ARG A 68 11.71 -13.02 -2.38
C ARG A 68 11.35 -11.97 -1.33
N VAL A 69 10.83 -10.82 -1.74
CA VAL A 69 10.38 -9.76 -0.83
C VAL A 69 9.23 -10.25 0.06
N GLU A 70 8.24 -10.97 -0.50
CA GLU A 70 7.17 -11.59 0.29
C GLU A 70 7.70 -12.62 1.29
N ALA A 71 8.71 -13.40 0.92
CA ALA A 71 9.34 -14.36 1.83
C ALA A 71 10.12 -13.69 2.97
N ASP A 72 10.86 -12.62 2.68
CA ASP A 72 11.63 -11.87 3.67
C ASP A 72 10.71 -11.12 4.66
N LEU A 73 9.58 -10.59 4.16
CA LEU A 73 8.59 -9.89 4.98
C LEU A 73 7.64 -10.87 5.72
N GLY A 74 7.43 -12.07 5.18
CA GLY A 74 6.46 -13.04 5.68
C GLY A 74 5.00 -12.75 5.33
N TYR A 75 4.76 -11.82 4.39
CA TYR A 75 3.43 -11.37 3.97
C TYR A 75 3.26 -11.46 2.46
N ARG A 76 2.08 -11.91 2.02
CA ARG A 76 1.69 -11.80 0.62
C ARG A 76 1.24 -10.37 0.34
N LEU A 77 1.81 -9.73 -0.68
CA LEU A 77 1.48 -8.36 -1.05
C LEU A 77 0.10 -8.27 -1.75
N PRO A 78 -0.65 -7.17 -1.57
CA PRO A 78 -1.93 -6.95 -2.25
C PRO A 78 -1.77 -7.00 -3.77
N ALA A 79 -2.71 -7.64 -4.47
CA ALA A 79 -2.63 -7.80 -5.92
C ALA A 79 -2.60 -6.45 -6.66
N PHE A 80 -3.37 -5.47 -6.18
CA PHE A 80 -3.37 -4.10 -6.73
C PHE A 80 -2.01 -3.42 -6.53
N TYR A 81 -1.41 -3.56 -5.33
CA TYR A 81 -0.10 -2.98 -5.03
C TYR A 81 0.96 -3.55 -5.99
N VAL A 82 1.02 -4.87 -6.15
CA VAL A 82 1.96 -5.51 -7.08
C VAL A 82 1.73 -5.07 -8.53
N ALA A 83 0.47 -5.00 -8.98
CA ALA A 83 0.13 -4.54 -10.32
C ALA A 83 0.56 -3.08 -10.56
N LEU A 84 0.39 -2.21 -9.56
CA LEU A 84 0.83 -0.82 -9.61
C LEU A 84 2.36 -0.72 -9.67
N MET A 85 3.07 -1.49 -8.84
CA MET A 85 4.54 -1.51 -8.80
C MET A 85 5.17 -2.02 -10.09
N ARG A 86 4.46 -2.85 -10.87
CA ARG A 86 4.89 -3.26 -12.21
C ARG A 86 4.78 -2.15 -13.25
N VAL A 87 3.88 -1.19 -13.07
CA VAL A 87 3.82 0.02 -13.90
C VAL A 87 4.92 0.98 -13.48
N ARG A 88 5.07 1.22 -12.17
CA ARG A 88 6.14 2.04 -11.60
C ARG A 88 6.44 1.58 -10.17
N ASN A 89 7.67 1.12 -9.95
CA ASN A 89 8.07 0.48 -8.70
C ASN A 89 8.54 1.51 -7.65
N GLY A 90 7.57 2.08 -6.94
CA GLY A 90 7.79 3.17 -6.01
C GLY A 90 7.84 4.54 -6.69
N GLY A 91 7.52 5.58 -5.94
CA GLY A 91 7.42 6.94 -6.46
C GLY A 91 6.54 7.85 -5.63
N VAL A 92 6.43 9.10 -6.07
CA VAL A 92 5.57 10.12 -5.46
C VAL A 92 4.28 10.18 -6.28
N PRO A 93 3.09 9.96 -5.69
CA PRO A 93 1.83 10.20 -6.39
C PRO A 93 1.57 11.70 -6.58
N VAL A 94 0.80 12.09 -7.60
CA VAL A 94 0.38 13.49 -7.80
C VAL A 94 -0.45 14.00 -6.62
N ASN A 95 -1.29 13.11 -6.07
CA ASN A 95 -2.12 13.37 -4.91
C ASN A 95 -1.51 12.68 -3.69
N THR A 96 -1.24 13.45 -2.64
CA THR A 96 -0.44 12.99 -1.48
C THR A 96 -1.17 13.11 -0.14
N SER A 97 -2.40 13.64 -0.12
CA SER A 97 -3.20 13.75 1.10
C SER A 97 -4.24 12.65 1.19
N PHE A 98 -4.50 12.09 2.37
CA PHE A 98 -5.58 11.14 2.59
C PHE A 98 -6.45 11.59 3.78
N PRO A 99 -7.76 11.79 3.59
CA PRO A 99 -8.63 12.31 4.64
C PRO A 99 -8.81 11.31 5.79
N THR A 100 -8.86 11.83 7.01
CA THR A 100 -9.15 11.07 8.23
C THR A 100 -10.35 11.67 8.95
N THR A 101 -11.09 10.83 9.68
CA THR A 101 -12.20 11.29 10.53
C THR A 101 -11.77 11.63 11.94
N GLU A 102 -10.51 11.36 12.27
CA GLU A 102 -9.89 11.54 13.57
C GLU A 102 -8.58 12.31 13.38
N PRO A 103 -8.24 13.20 14.33
CA PRO A 103 -6.99 13.97 14.27
C PRO A 103 -5.78 13.06 14.46
N THR A 104 -4.68 13.44 13.83
CA THR A 104 -3.34 12.87 14.02
C THR A 104 -2.43 13.90 14.71
N SER A 105 -1.18 13.55 15.03
CA SER A 105 -0.21 14.54 15.50
C SER A 105 0.09 15.64 14.47
N TRP A 106 -0.11 15.34 13.18
CA TRP A 106 0.17 16.23 12.06
C TRP A 106 -0.98 17.17 11.70
N ALA A 107 -2.19 16.62 11.52
CA ALA A 107 -3.36 17.40 11.10
C ALA A 107 -4.68 16.83 11.66
N ASP A 108 -5.70 17.70 11.72
CA ASP A 108 -7.00 17.41 12.33
C ASP A 108 -7.87 16.45 11.49
N ASP A 109 -7.68 16.42 10.17
CA ASP A 109 -8.62 15.82 9.22
C ASP A 109 -7.95 15.05 8.05
N HIS A 110 -6.63 14.88 8.08
CA HIS A 110 -5.91 14.11 7.06
C HIS A 110 -4.54 13.64 7.54
N ILE A 111 -3.95 12.73 6.75
CA ILE A 111 -2.51 12.46 6.73
C ILE A 111 -1.92 12.88 5.39
N ALA A 112 -0.61 13.01 5.33
CA ALA A 112 0.13 13.18 4.08
C ALA A 112 1.11 12.03 3.87
N ILE A 113 1.35 11.66 2.61
CA ILE A 113 2.44 10.76 2.21
C ILE A 113 3.46 11.50 1.36
N THR A 114 4.73 11.16 1.51
CA THR A 114 5.81 11.67 0.67
C THR A 114 6.06 10.77 -0.53
N ALA A 115 5.96 9.45 -0.35
CA ALA A 115 6.16 8.50 -1.44
C ALA A 115 5.52 7.14 -1.10
N ILE A 116 5.13 6.41 -2.14
CA ILE A 116 4.77 4.99 -2.05
C ILE A 116 6.05 4.18 -2.20
N CYS A 117 6.26 3.25 -1.26
CA CYS A 117 7.42 2.36 -1.24
C CYS A 117 7.44 1.46 -2.49
N GLY A 118 8.61 1.18 -3.04
CA GLY A 118 8.80 0.17 -4.08
C GLY A 118 9.07 -1.22 -3.52
N ILE A 119 8.76 -2.26 -4.30
CA ILE A 119 9.13 -3.66 -4.06
C ILE A 119 10.60 -3.85 -4.41
N GLY A 120 11.46 -3.94 -3.39
CA GLY A 120 12.87 -4.19 -3.58
C GLY A 120 13.71 -3.82 -2.36
N TYR A 121 14.98 -3.54 -2.60
CA TYR A 121 16.01 -3.39 -1.58
C TYR A 121 16.94 -2.18 -1.84
N GLU A 122 16.82 -1.50 -2.97
CA GLU A 122 17.84 -0.53 -3.41
C GLU A 122 17.61 0.87 -2.87
N LYS A 123 16.36 1.34 -2.83
CA LYS A 123 15.99 2.63 -2.24
C LYS A 123 15.80 2.47 -0.76
N SER A 124 16.07 3.55 -0.05
CA SER A 124 16.02 3.59 1.40
C SER A 124 14.65 3.17 1.95
N ILE A 125 13.57 3.71 1.38
CA ILE A 125 12.19 3.40 1.77
C ILE A 125 11.58 2.21 1.00
N SER A 126 12.36 1.47 0.19
CA SER A 126 11.83 0.26 -0.43
C SER A 126 11.42 -0.74 0.64
N LEU A 127 10.52 -1.67 0.33
CA LEU A 127 9.93 -2.56 1.34
C LEU A 127 10.98 -3.27 2.20
N CYS A 128 12.11 -3.67 1.58
CA CYS A 128 13.28 -4.27 2.23
C CYS A 128 14.53 -3.38 2.12
N GLY A 129 14.36 -2.06 2.00
CA GLY A 129 15.43 -1.07 2.06
C GLY A 129 15.95 -0.83 3.48
N ASP A 130 16.96 0.03 3.63
CA ASP A 130 17.58 0.34 4.93
C ASP A 130 16.68 1.13 5.90
N GLN A 131 15.57 1.70 5.40
CA GLN A 131 14.47 2.29 6.15
C GLN A 131 13.13 1.57 5.88
N GLY A 132 13.20 0.31 5.44
CA GLY A 132 12.04 -0.52 5.12
C GLY A 132 11.34 -1.11 6.35
N SER A 133 10.42 -2.05 6.12
CA SER A 133 9.52 -2.57 7.16
C SER A 133 10.25 -3.20 8.35
N GLN A 134 11.31 -3.97 8.10
CA GLN A 134 12.09 -4.62 9.16
C GLN A 134 12.83 -3.59 10.02
N PHE A 135 13.48 -2.60 9.39
CA PHE A 135 14.17 -1.53 10.11
C PHE A 135 13.22 -0.74 11.02
N MET A 136 12.05 -0.35 10.49
CA MET A 136 11.07 0.41 11.27
C MET A 136 10.54 -0.39 12.48
N GLN A 137 10.44 -1.71 12.36
CA GLN A 137 10.04 -2.56 13.49
C GLN A 137 11.18 -2.77 14.51
N GLU A 138 12.38 -3.11 14.03
CA GLU A 138 13.51 -3.50 14.89
C GLU A 138 14.18 -2.31 15.58
N GLU A 139 14.38 -1.21 14.84
CA GLU A 139 15.15 -0.05 15.31
C GLU A 139 14.23 1.07 15.81
N TRP A 140 13.04 1.23 15.21
CA TRP A 140 12.07 2.28 15.58
C TRP A 140 10.88 1.76 16.38
N GLY A 141 10.79 0.45 16.65
CA GLY A 141 9.77 -0.11 17.53
C GLY A 141 8.35 -0.12 16.98
N TYR A 142 8.16 0.10 15.67
CA TYR A 142 6.84 -0.01 15.05
C TYR A 142 6.26 -1.42 15.24
N PRO A 143 4.92 -1.55 15.38
CA PRO A 143 4.31 -2.83 15.67
C PRO A 143 4.41 -3.78 14.46
N ALA A 144 4.72 -5.05 14.73
CA ALA A 144 4.87 -6.11 13.73
C ALA A 144 3.51 -6.62 13.20
N ILE A 145 2.71 -5.72 12.60
CA ILE A 145 1.36 -6.01 12.09
C ILE A 145 1.32 -6.22 10.58
N GLY A 146 2.41 -5.92 9.88
CA GLY A 146 2.47 -6.00 8.44
C GLY A 146 3.62 -5.23 7.82
N VAL A 147 3.32 -4.52 6.73
CA VAL A 147 4.31 -3.97 5.79
C VAL A 147 4.14 -2.46 5.68
N VAL A 148 5.22 -1.70 5.84
CA VAL A 148 5.28 -0.27 5.55
C VAL A 148 5.18 -0.07 4.04
N VAL A 149 4.22 0.72 3.57
CA VAL A 149 3.92 0.88 2.13
C VAL A 149 3.93 2.32 1.64
N ALA A 150 3.90 3.30 2.53
CA ALA A 150 4.20 4.68 2.18
C ALA A 150 4.91 5.40 3.34
N ASP A 151 5.83 6.28 2.95
CA ASP A 151 6.53 7.19 3.85
C ASP A 151 5.73 8.48 4.00
N CYS A 152 5.87 9.15 5.14
CA CYS A 152 5.18 10.38 5.49
C CYS A 152 6.20 11.53 5.66
N PRO A 153 5.77 12.81 5.58
CA PRO A 153 6.68 13.96 5.65
C PRO A 153 7.50 14.08 6.95
N SER A 154 7.12 13.35 7.99
CA SER A 154 7.75 13.38 9.32
C SER A 154 9.11 12.68 9.39
N ALA A 155 9.59 12.06 8.30
CA ALA A 155 10.82 11.26 8.26
C ALA A 155 10.79 10.06 9.22
N GLY A 156 9.71 9.28 9.15
CA GLY A 156 9.55 8.00 9.87
C GLY A 156 8.90 8.09 11.25
N HIS A 157 8.56 9.28 11.73
CA HIS A 157 7.77 9.46 12.97
C HIS A 157 6.30 9.08 12.81
N ASP A 158 5.84 8.97 11.57
CA ASP A 158 4.59 8.32 11.23
C ASP A 158 4.73 7.58 9.90
N LEU A 159 3.93 6.52 9.71
CA LEU A 159 4.02 5.63 8.56
C LEU A 159 2.64 5.15 8.12
N VAL A 160 2.51 4.84 6.83
CA VAL A 160 1.36 4.08 6.30
C VAL A 160 1.74 2.62 6.17
N MET A 161 0.97 1.74 6.80
CA MET A 161 1.20 0.30 6.82
C MET A 161 -0.01 -0.50 6.31
N LEU A 162 0.28 -1.64 5.70
CA LEU A 162 -0.68 -2.71 5.48
C LEU A 162 -0.87 -3.48 6.80
N ASP A 163 -2.10 -3.55 7.31
CA ASP A 163 -2.44 -4.24 8.56
C ASP A 163 -3.05 -5.62 8.26
N TYR A 164 -2.28 -6.67 8.56
CA TYR A 164 -2.67 -8.06 8.33
C TYR A 164 -3.31 -8.72 9.57
N ARG A 165 -3.48 -8.02 10.69
CA ARG A 165 -3.98 -8.64 11.94
C ARG A 165 -5.32 -9.35 11.77
N ALA A 166 -6.20 -8.80 10.93
CA ALA A 166 -7.55 -9.34 10.70
C ALA A 166 -7.57 -10.46 9.65
N CYS A 167 -6.79 -10.34 8.57
CA CYS A 167 -6.86 -11.25 7.41
C CYS A 167 -5.76 -12.33 7.41
N GLY A 168 -4.75 -12.20 8.28
CA GLY A 168 -3.57 -13.06 8.32
C GLY A 168 -2.62 -12.80 7.16
N PRO A 169 -1.40 -13.37 7.18
CA PRO A 169 -0.30 -13.00 6.27
C PRO A 169 -0.52 -13.32 4.79
N GLN A 170 -1.64 -13.93 4.43
CA GLN A 170 -1.99 -14.37 3.08
C GLN A 170 -3.28 -13.72 2.56
N GLY A 171 -3.93 -12.89 3.38
CA GLY A 171 -5.18 -12.22 3.05
C GLY A 171 -4.97 -10.84 2.42
N GLU A 172 -6.07 -10.17 2.09
CA GLU A 172 -6.07 -8.77 1.66
C GLU A 172 -6.06 -7.87 2.91
N PRO A 173 -4.97 -7.13 3.19
CA PRO A 173 -4.86 -6.28 4.38
C PRO A 173 -5.62 -4.96 4.23
N ALA A 174 -6.03 -4.40 5.37
CA ALA A 174 -6.45 -3.00 5.44
C ALA A 174 -5.22 -2.08 5.39
N VAL A 175 -5.44 -0.78 5.17
CA VAL A 175 -4.40 0.25 5.24
C VAL A 175 -4.62 1.10 6.48
N VAL A 176 -3.55 1.31 7.25
CA VAL A 176 -3.56 2.10 8.49
C VAL A 176 -2.43 3.11 8.48
N HIS A 177 -2.64 4.22 9.16
CA HIS A 177 -1.60 5.14 9.61
C HIS A 177 -1.16 4.74 11.02
N ILE A 178 0.13 4.83 11.31
CA ILE A 178 0.68 4.61 12.64
C ILE A 178 1.53 5.82 13.03
N ASP A 179 1.18 6.43 14.16
CA ASP A 179 1.81 7.63 14.68
C ASP A 179 2.70 7.29 15.88
N GLN A 180 4.01 7.34 15.71
CA GLN A 180 4.97 7.01 16.76
C GLN A 180 4.97 8.05 17.89
N GLU A 181 4.65 9.31 17.61
CA GLU A 181 4.60 10.38 18.60
C GLU A 181 3.35 10.28 19.50
N ASP A 182 2.31 9.60 19.03
CA ASP A 182 1.09 9.28 19.79
C ASP A 182 1.03 7.80 20.23
N ASP A 183 2.12 7.29 20.81
CA ASP A 183 2.23 5.93 21.37
C ASP A 183 1.89 4.81 20.34
N TYR A 184 2.36 4.98 19.10
CA TYR A 184 2.06 4.10 17.97
C TYR A 184 0.55 3.94 17.73
N ARG A 185 -0.22 5.02 17.91
CA ARG A 185 -1.66 5.04 17.61
C ARG A 185 -1.89 4.56 16.20
N ILE A 186 -2.80 3.60 16.04
CA ILE A 186 -3.19 3.04 14.76
C ILE A 186 -4.51 3.67 14.31
N THR A 187 -4.48 4.42 13.22
CA THR A 187 -5.65 5.08 12.62
C THR A 187 -6.03 4.35 11.31
N PRO A 188 -7.24 3.76 11.20
CA PRO A 188 -7.68 3.12 9.96
C PRO A 188 -7.83 4.13 8.82
N LEU A 189 -7.30 3.81 7.64
CA LEU A 189 -7.40 4.66 6.45
C LEU A 189 -8.34 4.08 5.40
N ALA A 190 -8.11 2.82 5.01
CA ALA A 190 -8.85 2.20 3.92
C ALA A 190 -8.99 0.68 4.13
N PRO A 191 -10.03 0.05 3.57
CA PRO A 191 -10.24 -1.40 3.69
C PRO A 191 -9.24 -2.23 2.88
N ASN A 192 -8.55 -1.64 1.91
CA ASN A 192 -7.49 -2.26 1.10
C ASN A 192 -6.64 -1.19 0.40
N PHE A 193 -5.53 -1.61 -0.21
CA PHE A 193 -4.59 -0.69 -0.85
C PHE A 193 -5.17 0.04 -2.06
N GLU A 194 -6.05 -0.59 -2.85
CA GLU A 194 -6.73 0.08 -3.96
C GLU A 194 -7.58 1.27 -3.48
N ALA A 195 -8.38 1.06 -2.42
CA ALA A 195 -9.22 2.08 -1.84
C ALA A 195 -8.39 3.24 -1.25
N PHE A 196 -7.22 2.93 -0.67
CA PHE A 196 -6.28 3.96 -0.21
C PHE A 196 -5.77 4.81 -1.38
N VAL A 197 -5.23 4.18 -2.42
CA VAL A 197 -4.69 4.87 -3.60
C VAL A 197 -5.75 5.74 -4.29
N ARG A 198 -6.98 5.24 -4.44
CA ARG A 198 -8.08 5.99 -5.05
C ARG A 198 -8.61 7.12 -4.16
N GLY A 199 -8.37 7.06 -2.85
CA GLY A 199 -8.78 8.08 -1.89
C GLY A 199 -7.78 9.22 -1.72
N LEU A 200 -6.61 9.16 -2.38
CA LEU A 200 -5.63 10.23 -2.33
C LEU A 200 -6.14 11.50 -3.04
N LEU A 201 -6.05 12.61 -2.32
CA LEU A 201 -6.43 13.95 -2.75
C LEU A 201 -5.19 14.85 -2.95
N PRO A 202 -5.32 15.96 -3.68
CA PRO A 202 -4.29 16.99 -3.72
C PRO A 202 -3.89 17.42 -2.29
N GLU A 203 -2.69 17.95 -2.16
CA GLU A 203 -2.18 18.45 -0.88
C GLU A 203 -3.20 19.39 -0.22
N ALA A 204 -3.50 19.15 1.07
CA ALA A 204 -4.50 19.91 1.79
C ALA A 204 -4.11 21.40 1.80
N GLY A 205 -5.01 22.26 1.30
CA GLY A 205 -4.74 23.70 1.14
C GLY A 205 -4.34 24.14 -0.27
N SER A 206 -4.26 23.23 -1.25
CA SER A 206 -4.08 23.57 -2.67
C SER A 206 -5.37 24.04 -3.35
N ASP A 207 -6.38 24.49 -2.60
CA ASP A 207 -7.56 25.15 -3.16
C ASP A 207 -7.08 26.29 -4.06
N GLU A 208 -7.44 26.21 -5.34
CA GLU A 208 -7.03 27.16 -6.36
C GLU A 208 -7.32 28.60 -5.92
N ALA A 209 -6.27 29.31 -5.47
CA ALA A 209 -6.21 30.76 -5.47
C ALA A 209 -6.06 31.27 -6.92
N ASN A 210 -6.99 30.89 -7.79
CA ASN A 210 -7.23 31.50 -9.09
C ASN A 210 -8.69 31.96 -9.19
N ALA A 211 -9.19 32.60 -8.13
CA ALA A 211 -10.25 33.58 -8.29
C ALA A 211 -9.62 34.86 -8.85
N THR A 212 -9.81 35.06 -10.14
CA THR A 212 -9.53 36.26 -10.94
C THR A 212 -9.49 37.55 -10.12
N TYR A 213 -8.30 38.17 -10.02
CA TYR A 213 -8.19 39.63 -9.86
C TYR A 213 -8.58 40.24 -11.21
N ASP A 214 -9.87 40.45 -11.40
CA ASP A 214 -10.37 41.38 -12.41
C ASP A 214 -11.29 42.38 -11.71
N ASP A 215 -11.04 43.65 -12.02
CA ASP A 215 -11.76 44.86 -11.60
C ASP A 215 -11.44 45.45 -10.20
N PHE A 216 -10.44 46.33 -10.18
CA PHE A 216 -10.59 47.63 -9.51
C PHE A 216 -10.14 48.73 -10.46
N THR A 217 -11.09 49.18 -11.28
CA THR A 217 -11.39 50.59 -11.58
C THR A 217 -10.28 51.61 -11.26
N VAL A 218 -9.61 52.12 -12.30
CA VAL A 218 -8.98 53.44 -12.24
C VAL A 218 -10.05 54.46 -12.63
N LEU A 219 -10.53 55.24 -11.64
CA LEU A 219 -11.19 56.52 -11.86
C LEU A 219 -10.16 57.59 -12.22
#